data_AF-A0A3R5VUS0-F1
#
_entry.id   AF-A0A3R5VUS0-F1
#
_cell.length_a   1.000
_cell.length_b   1.000
_cell.length_c   1.000
_cell.angle_alpha   90.00
_cell.angle_beta   90.00
_cell.angle_gamma   90.00
#
_symmetry.space_group_name_H-M   'P 1'
#
loop_
_entity.id
_entity.type
_entity.pdbx_description
1 polymer ?
#
loop_
_entity_poly.entity_id
_entity_poly.type
_entity_poly.pdbx_seq_one_letter_code
_entity_poly.pdbx_strand_id
1 'polypeptide(L)'
;MNRKREAYDRLAVGDRIRKKRVQLGFSQDEVAERIDRAPKYCSDIERGTCGMSTETMLAISECLDMSLDYMMFGEQTDEEARRQENDELAVIHILSRCSKQQRDYAIRLLKLYIASMQIS
;
A
#
# COMPACT_ATOMS: atom_id res chain seq x y z
N MET A 1 13.40 -1.77 -14.06
CA MET A 1 14.04 -2.10 -12.77
C MET A 1 13.06 -2.92 -11.94
N ASN A 2 13.50 -4.08 -11.46
CA ASN A 2 12.69 -5.03 -10.71
C ASN A 2 12.30 -4.40 -9.36
N ARG A 3 11.13 -3.73 -9.27
CA ARG A 3 10.60 -3.29 -7.98
C ARG A 3 10.30 -4.55 -7.20
N LYS A 4 10.97 -4.75 -6.05
CA LYS A 4 10.43 -5.64 -5.02
C LYS A 4 9.03 -5.12 -4.75
N ARG A 5 7.99 -5.78 -5.27
CA ARG A 5 6.65 -5.69 -4.67
C ARG A 5 6.90 -5.84 -3.18
N GLU A 6 6.46 -4.87 -2.38
CA GLU A 6 6.58 -4.98 -0.93
C GLU A 6 6.09 -6.37 -0.53
N ALA A 7 6.90 -7.06 0.28
CA ALA A 7 6.60 -8.42 0.67
C ALA A 7 5.18 -8.44 1.26
N TYR A 8 4.39 -9.45 0.91
CA TYR A 8 3.01 -9.63 1.38
C TYR A 8 2.90 -9.39 2.89
N ASP A 9 2.45 -8.20 3.27
CA ASP A 9 2.28 -7.79 4.66
C ASP A 9 0.90 -8.23 5.14
N ARG A 10 0.89 -9.37 5.83
CA ARG A 10 -0.33 -9.97 6.38
C ARG A 10 -1.06 -9.07 7.35
N LEU A 11 -0.35 -8.24 8.11
CA LEU A 11 -0.96 -7.33 9.07
C LEU A 11 -1.70 -6.21 8.34
N ALA A 12 -1.05 -5.60 7.34
CA ALA A 12 -1.66 -4.54 6.54
C ALA A 12 -2.85 -5.07 5.72
N VAL A 13 -2.73 -6.27 5.13
CA VAL A 13 -3.82 -6.94 4.41
C VAL A 13 -5.00 -7.26 5.34
N GLY A 14 -4.72 -7.85 6.50
CA GLY A 14 -5.73 -8.18 7.50
C GLY A 14 -6.49 -6.95 8.02
N ASP A 15 -5.78 -5.84 8.25
CA ASP A 15 -6.38 -4.57 8.65
C ASP A 15 -7.30 -3.99 7.58
N ARG A 16 -6.92 -4.03 6.30
CA ARG A 16 -7.79 -3.59 5.19
C ARG A 16 -9.05 -4.43 5.07
N ILE A 17 -8.93 -5.75 5.17
CA ILE A 17 -10.08 -6.67 5.16
C ILE A 17 -11.02 -6.35 6.33
N ARG A 18 -10.47 -6.20 7.55
CA ARG A 18 -11.25 -5.84 8.74
C ARG A 18 -11.98 -4.50 8.56
N LYS A 19 -11.29 -3.47 8.07
CA LYS A 19 -11.86 -2.14 7.85
C LYS A 19 -13.02 -2.18 6.86
N LYS A 20 -12.81 -2.83 5.70
CA LYS A 20 -13.86 -2.97 4.68
C LYS A 20 -15.05 -3.78 5.20
N ARG A 21 -14.81 -4.88 5.94
CA ARG A 21 -15.86 -5.66 6.58
C ARG A 21 -16.71 -4.81 7.54
N VAL A 22 -16.07 -4.05 8.43
CA VAL A 22 -16.75 -3.18 9.40
C VAL A 22 -17.52 -2.05 8.68
N GLN A 23 -16.95 -1.48 7.62
CA GLN A 23 -17.61 -0.47 6.80
C GLN A 23 -18.92 -0.99 6.17
N LEU A 24 -18.94 -2.26 5.76
CA LEU A 24 -20.12 -2.94 5.22
C LEU A 24 -21.09 -3.44 6.31
N GLY A 25 -20.75 -3.27 7.60
CA GLY A 25 -21.57 -3.69 8.72
C GLY A 25 -21.59 -5.20 9.00
N PHE A 26 -20.67 -5.97 8.41
CA PHE A 26 -20.63 -7.42 8.62
C PHE A 26 -19.83 -7.81 9.86
N SER A 27 -20.30 -8.83 10.57
CA SER A 27 -19.56 -9.58 11.58
C SER A 27 -18.54 -10.52 10.94
N GLN A 28 -17.58 -11.02 11.73
CA GLN A 28 -16.62 -12.03 11.26
C GLN A 28 -17.34 -13.34 10.87
N ASP A 29 -18.39 -13.71 11.60
CA ASP A 29 -19.17 -14.93 11.35
C ASP A 29 -19.91 -14.84 10.02
N GLU A 30 -20.54 -13.70 9.71
CA GLU A 30 -21.24 -13.49 8.42
C GLU A 30 -20.28 -13.56 7.23
N VAL A 31 -19.09 -12.97 7.32
CA VAL A 31 -18.10 -13.08 6.24
C VAL A 31 -17.60 -14.51 6.11
N ALA A 32 -17.32 -15.18 7.23
CA ALA A 32 -16.86 -16.56 7.25
C ALA A 32 -17.88 -17.51 6.59
N GLU A 33 -19.16 -17.34 6.88
CA GLU A 33 -20.26 -18.09 6.24
C GLU A 33 -20.31 -17.83 4.73
N ARG A 34 -20.23 -16.56 4.30
CA ARG A 34 -20.27 -16.18 2.86
C ARG A 34 -19.11 -16.73 2.05
N ILE A 35 -17.93 -16.89 2.65
CA ILE A 35 -16.73 -17.44 1.98
C ILE A 35 -16.53 -18.94 2.24
N ASP A 36 -17.50 -19.60 2.90
CA ASP A 36 -17.45 -21.02 3.29
C ASP A 36 -16.18 -21.38 4.08
N ARG A 37 -15.93 -20.64 5.17
CA ARG A 37 -14.79 -20.82 6.07
C ARG A 37 -15.21 -20.77 7.54
N ALA A 38 -14.36 -21.29 8.41
CA ALA A 38 -14.56 -21.22 9.85
C ALA A 38 -14.37 -19.77 10.36
N PRO A 39 -15.21 -19.27 11.30
CA PRO A 39 -15.07 -17.92 11.85
C PRO A 39 -13.68 -17.58 12.41
N LYS A 40 -13.06 -18.55 13.08
CA LYS A 40 -11.69 -18.42 13.61
C LYS A 40 -10.69 -18.08 12.50
N TYR A 41 -10.88 -18.63 11.30
CA TYR A 41 -10.00 -18.38 10.17
C TYR A 41 -10.09 -16.93 9.67
N CYS A 42 -11.31 -16.37 9.54
CA CYS A 42 -11.48 -14.94 9.27
C CYS A 42 -10.80 -14.07 10.34
N SER A 43 -10.94 -14.45 11.60
CA SER A 43 -10.32 -13.74 12.72
C SER A 43 -8.78 -13.78 12.66
N ASP A 44 -8.20 -14.92 12.28
CA ASP A 44 -6.75 -15.09 12.11
C ASP A 44 -6.21 -14.32 10.89
N ILE A 45 -6.97 -14.29 9.79
CA ILE A 45 -6.65 -13.47 8.61
C ILE A 45 -6.61 -11.99 8.97
N GLU A 46 -7.62 -11.47 9.66
CA GLU A 46 -7.70 -10.05 10.03
C GLU A 46 -6.61 -9.61 11.02
N ARG A 47 -6.10 -10.53 11.83
CA ARG A 47 -4.95 -10.29 12.71
C ARG A 47 -3.60 -10.54 12.03
N GLY A 48 -3.58 -10.97 10.76
CA GLY A 48 -2.37 -11.34 10.03
C GLY A 48 -1.64 -12.57 10.58
N THR A 49 -2.27 -13.36 11.46
CA THR A 49 -1.64 -14.54 12.10
C THR A 49 -1.56 -15.73 11.15
N CYS A 50 -2.39 -15.76 10.11
CA CYS A 50 -2.31 -16.73 9.02
C CYS A 50 -2.35 -16.05 7.65
N GLY A 51 -1.92 -16.79 6.62
CA GLY A 51 -2.17 -16.42 5.23
C GLY A 51 -3.47 -17.03 4.71
N MET A 52 -3.84 -16.64 3.50
CA MET A 52 -5.00 -17.18 2.78
C MET A 52 -4.59 -17.91 1.51
N SER A 53 -5.38 -18.90 1.10
CA SER A 53 -5.27 -19.48 -0.25
C SER A 53 -5.74 -18.46 -1.29
N THR A 54 -5.37 -18.66 -2.55
CA THR A 54 -5.85 -17.81 -3.66
C THR A 54 -7.37 -17.84 -3.77
N GLU A 55 -8.00 -19.00 -3.57
CA GLU A 55 -9.46 -19.17 -3.59
C GLU A 55 -10.13 -18.35 -2.49
N THR A 56 -9.55 -18.38 -1.28
CA THR A 56 -10.06 -17.58 -0.15
C THR A 56 -9.89 -16.09 -0.40
N MET A 57 -8.78 -15.69 -1.02
CA MET A 57 -8.52 -14.30 -1.39
C MET A 57 -9.56 -13.77 -2.39
N LEU A 58 -9.87 -14.56 -3.42
CA LEU A 58 -10.92 -14.23 -4.40
C LEU A 58 -12.30 -14.14 -3.73
N ALA A 59 -12.64 -15.12 -2.88
CA ALA A 59 -13.91 -15.12 -2.17
C ALA A 59 -14.07 -13.90 -1.25
N ILE A 60 -13.01 -13.47 -0.56
CA ILE A 60 -13.03 -12.24 0.26
C ILE A 60 -13.17 -11.00 -0.63
N SER A 61 -12.49 -10.96 -1.77
CA SER A 61 -12.54 -9.85 -2.74
C SER A 61 -13.96 -9.63 -3.25
N GLU A 62 -14.65 -10.72 -3.63
CA GLU A 62 -16.04 -10.71 -4.05
C GLU A 62 -17.00 -10.37 -2.89
N CYS A 63 -16.83 -11.03 -1.73
CA CYS A 63 -17.70 -10.84 -0.57
C CYS A 63 -17.67 -9.42 -0.02
N LEU A 64 -16.51 -8.76 -0.06
CA LEU A 64 -16.31 -7.42 0.50
C LEU A 64 -16.27 -6.33 -0.58
N ASP A 65 -16.52 -6.64 -1.85
CA ASP A 65 -16.47 -5.69 -2.97
C ASP A 65 -15.19 -4.83 -2.94
N MET A 66 -14.05 -5.51 -3.02
CA MET A 66 -12.73 -4.90 -2.98
C MET A 66 -11.83 -5.49 -4.06
N SER A 67 -11.06 -4.65 -4.78
CA SER A 67 -10.09 -5.15 -5.74
C SER A 67 -8.96 -5.90 -5.03
N LEU A 68 -8.40 -6.92 -5.70
CA LEU A 68 -7.25 -7.66 -5.17
C LEU A 68 -6.05 -6.74 -4.96
N ASP A 69 -5.83 -5.77 -5.86
CA ASP A 69 -4.72 -4.82 -5.72
C ASP A 69 -4.88 -3.96 -4.46
N TYR A 70 -6.07 -3.43 -4.20
CA TYR A 70 -6.34 -2.71 -2.95
C TYR A 70 -6.20 -3.61 -1.72
N MET A 71 -6.73 -4.85 -1.80
CA MET A 71 -6.61 -5.81 -0.70
C MET A 71 -5.16 -6.10 -0.36
N MET A 72 -4.31 -6.31 -1.38
CA MET A 72 -2.94 -6.78 -1.22
C MET A 72 -1.94 -5.66 -0.96
N PHE A 73 -2.15 -4.48 -1.56
CA PHE A 73 -1.18 -3.39 -1.58
C PHE A 73 -1.72 -2.06 -1.03
N GLY A 74 -3.03 -1.93 -0.82
CA GLY A 74 -3.66 -0.67 -0.40
C GLY A 74 -3.79 0.34 -1.54
N GLU A 75 -4.20 1.56 -1.23
CA GLU A 75 -4.21 2.67 -2.18
C GLU A 75 -2.77 3.18 -2.41
N GLN A 76 -2.18 2.81 -3.54
CA GLN A 76 -1.38 3.76 -4.32
C GLN A 76 -2.18 3.99 -5.60
N THR A 77 -2.69 5.20 -5.80
CA THR A 77 -3.35 5.47 -7.09
C THR A 77 -2.29 5.34 -8.19
N ASP A 78 -2.64 4.70 -9.31
CA ASP A 78 -1.77 4.65 -10.50
C ASP A 78 -1.34 6.05 -10.94
N GLU A 79 -2.13 7.07 -10.61
CA GLU A 79 -1.81 8.47 -10.83
C GLU A 79 -0.75 9.03 -9.87
N GLU A 80 -0.82 8.75 -8.56
CA GLU A 80 0.18 9.21 -7.60
C GLU A 80 1.53 8.55 -7.82
N ALA A 81 1.53 7.24 -8.13
CA ALA A 81 2.76 6.53 -8.50
C ALA A 81 3.39 7.12 -9.77
N ARG A 82 2.57 7.47 -10.78
CA ARG A 82 3.04 8.13 -12.01
C ARG A 82 3.50 9.58 -11.77
N ARG A 83 2.79 10.34 -10.92
CA ARG A 83 3.19 11.71 -10.57
C ARG A 83 4.51 11.73 -9.81
N GLN A 84 4.67 10.86 -8.82
CA GLN A 84 5.91 10.75 -8.07
C GLN A 84 7.09 10.33 -8.97
N GLU A 85 6.90 9.35 -9.85
CA GLU A 85 7.94 8.93 -10.82
C GLU A 85 8.31 10.07 -11.78
N ASN A 86 7.32 10.85 -12.25
CA ASN A 86 7.55 12.01 -13.10
C ASN A 86 8.31 13.13 -12.37
N ASP A 87 7.98 13.40 -11.11
CA ASP A 87 8.63 14.46 -10.31
C ASP A 87 10.09 14.09 -9.98
N GLU A 88 10.35 12.84 -9.61
CA GLU A 88 11.72 12.34 -9.37
C GLU A 88 12.59 12.42 -10.63
N LEU A 89 12.05 12.02 -11.79
CA LEU A 89 12.72 12.11 -13.08
C LEU A 89 12.99 13.57 -13.48
N ALA A 90 12.05 14.49 -13.21
CA ALA A 90 12.22 15.91 -13.49
C ALA A 90 13.39 16.50 -12.67
N VAL A 91 13.50 16.17 -11.39
CA VAL A 91 14.62 16.61 -10.54
C VAL A 91 15.95 16.10 -11.07
N ILE A 92 16.04 14.81 -11.43
CA ILE A 92 17.26 14.22 -12.01
C ILE A 92 17.63 14.92 -13.32
N HIS A 93 16.65 15.15 -14.20
CA HIS A 93 16.89 15.82 -15.48
C HIS A 93 17.49 17.21 -15.27
N ILE A 94 16.92 18.02 -14.37
CA ILE A 94 17.42 19.36 -14.06
C ILE A 94 18.86 19.29 -13.52
N LEU A 95 19.12 18.42 -12.54
CA LEU A 95 20.44 18.30 -11.91
C LEU A 95 21.52 17.73 -12.84
N SER A 96 21.14 16.94 -13.85
CA SER A 96 22.09 16.40 -14.85
C SER A 96 22.62 17.46 -15.81
N ARG A 97 21.89 18.56 -16.00
CA ARG A 97 22.28 19.72 -16.82
C ARG A 97 23.10 20.75 -16.05
N CYS A 98 23.17 20.65 -14.72
CA CYS A 98 23.92 21.56 -13.87
C CYS A 98 25.43 21.24 -13.85
N SER A 99 26.25 22.28 -13.69
CA SER A 99 27.66 22.10 -13.35
C SER A 99 27.82 21.43 -11.99
N LYS A 100 28.99 20.85 -11.70
CA LYS A 100 29.27 20.21 -10.40
C LYS A 100 28.97 21.15 -9.23
N GLN A 101 29.43 22.41 -9.32
CA GLN A 101 29.22 23.41 -8.28
C GLN A 101 27.73 23.77 -8.09
N GLN A 102 26.98 23.89 -9.18
CA GLN A 102 25.54 24.17 -9.13
C GLN A 102 24.76 22.99 -8.53
N ARG A 103 25.11 21.75 -8.92
CA ARG A 103 24.50 20.54 -8.37
C ARG A 103 24.78 20.39 -6.88
N ASP A 104 26.01 20.65 -6.43
CA ASP A 104 26.38 20.60 -5.01
C ASP A 104 25.65 21.69 -4.19
N TYR A 105 25.38 22.85 -4.79
CA TYR A 105 24.56 23.89 -4.17
C TYR A 105 23.07 23.49 -4.09
N ALA A 106 22.51 22.98 -5.18
CA ALA A 106 21.12 22.53 -5.23
C ALA A 106 20.84 21.41 -4.21
N ILE A 107 21.75 20.43 -4.07
CA ILE A 107 21.63 19.36 -3.07
C ILE A 107 21.62 19.94 -1.65
N ARG A 108 22.46 20.95 -1.36
CA ARG A 108 22.47 21.60 -0.04
C ARG A 108 21.15 22.33 0.26
N LEU A 109 20.59 23.04 -0.73
CA LEU A 109 19.29 23.70 -0.57
C LEU A 109 18.16 22.69 -0.35
N LEU A 110 18.11 21.61 -1.13
CA LEU A 110 17.09 20.56 -0.96
C LEU A 110 17.17 19.91 0.43
N LYS A 111 18.38 19.62 0.91
CA LYS A 111 18.59 19.09 2.28
C LYS A 111 18.11 20.07 3.34
N LEU A 112 18.42 21.36 3.19
CA LEU A 112 18.00 22.40 4.13
C LEU A 112 16.48 22.51 4.18
N TYR A 113 15.83 22.52 3.02
CA TYR A 113 14.37 22.58 2.90
C TYR A 113 13.70 21.38 3.59
N ILE A 114 14.15 20.15 3.30
CA ILE A 114 13.61 18.93 3.93
C ILE A 114 13.78 18.96 5.44
N ALA A 115 14.96 19.37 5.93
CA ALA A 115 15.22 19.48 7.36
C ALA A 115 14.28 20.51 8.03
N SER A 116 13.96 21.61 7.36
CA SER A 116 13.04 22.63 7.89
C SER A 116 11.59 22.13 8.04
N MET A 117 11.16 21.19 7.19
CA MET A 117 9.83 20.57 7.27
C MET A 117 9.69 19.56 8.39
N GLN A 118 10.78 18.99 8.90
CA GLN A 118 10.78 18.00 9.99
C GLN A 118 10.77 18.64 11.40
N ILE A 119 10.94 19.96 11.46
CA ILE A 119 11.01 20.74 12.71
C ILE A 119 9.65 21.38 13.03
N SER A 120 8.65 21.26 12.14
CA SER A 120 7.26 21.72 12.32
C SER A 120 6.35 20.57 12.74
#